data_AF-A0A6N7PHL8-F1
#
_entry.id   AF-A0A6N7PHL8-F1
#
_cell.length_a   1.000
_cell.length_b   1.000
_cell.length_c   1.000
_cell.angle_alpha   90.00
_cell.angle_beta   90.00
_cell.angle_gamma   90.00
#
_symmetry.space_group_name_H-M   'P 1'
#
loop_
_entity.id
_entity.type
_entity.pdbx_description
1 polymer ?
#
loop_
_entity_poly.entity_id
_entity_poly.type
_entity_poly.pdbx_seq_one_letter_code
_entity_poly.pdbx_strand_id
1 'polypeptide(L)'
;MRMLFPLILLVAMAGCAPTAASTPGPQTPTNAGDTPPTPTKTTPPGATAQPDAGKPGGDKKPYREEELAEPKFDLVITPLPPAPKGLAAAPKACDVFLKRKLTEAPSCAEPARALEALDKALAEGNVDKRDAMLAGLESCAGLPPGVARALRAELAPMACADVILEPVIAAPPKGIDGAVYTTMRGLATAARLSRAGDAPPKITPPYDKQKLLAFINGPMKDWVAEQATAIQALSNDAAGLRYYARGVAAIEAGMADLRLVEAVRAVPLPPELAKEPDARNIYYAELDQTLDPRKDRGRDAVLVGMRDLAAVGVLRDTRLDRARALLSRLYGGRRIDALDALIVPPLPKVAPADLTERLATKLPTFHAGLLLPKDAAAKASVLRALMERGIPLPHRIALKNETPVDDARRMYARARVELGRVYLRAVDFDQAASLYAGLPEGARTDEDAFFSALVEALRNGPEDAATMVRSAPVPMLGMGQIAGLDAITKAKGPFAGAAAFDAALIKQITAPIGADAAYFRDVAARFKEAAGLLGDAAQRKSAEDRAKAAEATASAIR
;
A
#
# COMPACT_ATOMS: atom_id res chain seq x y z
N MET A 1 -11.33 -37.36 -20.03
CA MET A 1 -10.96 -35.97 -19.64
C MET A 1 -12.03 -35.27 -18.81
N ARG A 2 -13.34 -35.45 -19.05
CA ARG A 2 -14.45 -34.82 -18.30
C ARG A 2 -14.52 -35.04 -16.77
N MET A 3 -13.78 -35.98 -16.18
CA MET A 3 -13.81 -36.26 -14.73
C MET A 3 -12.69 -35.61 -13.90
N LEU A 4 -11.62 -35.09 -14.53
CA LEU A 4 -10.53 -34.41 -13.80
C LEU A 4 -10.91 -32.99 -13.39
N PHE A 5 -11.67 -32.31 -14.26
CA PHE A 5 -12.13 -30.94 -14.06
C PHE A 5 -12.98 -30.73 -12.79
N PRO A 6 -14.09 -31.47 -12.56
CA PRO A 6 -14.94 -31.22 -11.39
C PRO A 6 -14.28 -31.53 -10.04
N LEU A 7 -13.17 -32.28 -10.03
CA LEU A 7 -12.54 -32.76 -8.79
C LEU A 7 -11.51 -31.79 -8.20
N ILE A 8 -10.77 -31.09 -9.06
CA ILE A 8 -9.83 -30.03 -8.64
C ILE A 8 -10.61 -28.79 -8.18
N LEU A 9 -11.78 -28.55 -8.79
CA LEU A 9 -12.79 -27.58 -8.37
C LEU A 9 -13.27 -27.77 -6.91
N LEU A 10 -13.37 -29.01 -6.42
CA LEU A 10 -13.80 -29.33 -5.05
C LEU A 10 -12.76 -28.98 -3.97
N VAL A 11 -11.49 -28.88 -4.34
CA VAL A 11 -10.40 -28.55 -3.41
C VAL A 11 -10.29 -27.05 -3.17
N ALA A 12 -10.47 -26.24 -4.21
CA ALA A 12 -10.49 -24.78 -4.07
C ALA A 12 -11.78 -24.27 -3.38
N MET A 13 -12.88 -25.05 -3.43
CA MET A 13 -14.13 -24.79 -2.71
C MET A 13 -14.11 -25.18 -1.21
N ALA A 14 -13.06 -25.87 -0.72
CA ALA A 14 -13.03 -26.48 0.62
C ALA A 14 -13.01 -25.48 1.81
N GLY A 15 -13.19 -24.18 1.57
CA GLY A 15 -13.42 -23.16 2.59
C GLY A 15 -14.63 -22.24 2.32
N CYS A 16 -15.47 -22.58 1.34
CA CYS A 16 -16.67 -21.81 0.96
C CYS A 16 -17.99 -22.53 1.29
N ALA A 17 -17.97 -23.58 2.11
CA ALA A 17 -19.21 -24.18 2.59
C ALA A 17 -19.92 -23.21 3.54
N PRO A 18 -21.20 -22.87 3.31
CA PRO A 18 -21.96 -22.02 4.21
C PRO A 18 -22.29 -22.84 5.46
N THR A 19 -21.44 -22.80 6.49
CA THR A 19 -21.94 -23.01 7.84
C THR A 19 -22.90 -21.86 8.12
N ALA A 20 -24.15 -22.19 8.43
CA ALA A 20 -25.20 -21.25 8.80
C ALA A 20 -24.78 -20.46 10.06
N ALA A 21 -23.99 -19.43 9.84
CA ALA A 21 -23.77 -18.28 10.68
C ALA A 21 -23.87 -17.11 9.71
N SER A 22 -24.91 -16.30 9.89
CA SER A 22 -25.18 -15.11 9.10
C SER A 22 -23.88 -14.30 8.90
N THR A 23 -23.39 -14.24 7.67
CA THR A 23 -22.50 -13.17 7.23
C THR A 23 -23.19 -11.84 7.53
N PRO A 24 -22.65 -10.99 8.42
CA PRO A 24 -23.04 -9.58 8.39
C PRO A 24 -22.52 -9.04 7.06
N GLY A 25 -23.41 -8.46 6.27
CA GLY A 25 -22.99 -7.58 5.18
C GLY A 25 -22.09 -6.45 5.70
N PRO A 26 -21.47 -5.66 4.83
CA PRO A 26 -20.63 -4.54 5.25
C PRO A 26 -21.40 -3.63 6.21
N GLN A 27 -21.05 -3.66 7.49
CA GLN A 27 -21.63 -2.81 8.50
C GLN A 27 -20.95 -1.44 8.43
N THR A 28 -21.67 -0.47 7.90
CA THR A 28 -21.50 0.95 8.22
C THR A 28 -21.79 1.12 9.71
N PRO A 29 -20.98 1.88 10.50
CA PRO A 29 -21.27 2.09 11.91
C PRO A 29 -22.60 2.83 12.07
N THR A 30 -23.57 2.19 12.72
CA THR A 30 -24.83 2.81 13.16
C THR A 30 -24.58 3.61 14.42
N ASN A 31 -24.83 4.92 14.37
CA ASN A 31 -25.17 5.73 15.53
C ASN A 31 -26.38 6.60 15.16
N ALA A 32 -27.30 6.71 16.12
CA ALA A 32 -28.46 7.60 16.24
C ALA A 32 -29.82 7.13 15.68
N GLY A 33 -30.71 6.76 16.61
CA GLY A 33 -32.02 7.41 16.78
C GLY A 33 -33.16 6.98 15.84
N ASP A 34 -34.09 6.20 16.39
CA ASP A 34 -35.39 5.88 15.82
C ASP A 34 -36.25 7.13 15.54
N THR A 35 -36.49 7.43 14.26
CA THR A 35 -37.80 7.85 13.72
C THR A 35 -37.75 7.90 12.19
N PRO A 36 -38.62 7.18 11.47
CA PRO A 36 -38.63 7.19 10.00
C PRO A 36 -39.42 8.41 9.46
N PRO A 37 -38.87 9.23 8.55
CA PRO A 37 -39.68 10.13 7.75
C PRO A 37 -40.13 9.46 6.44
N THR A 38 -41.41 9.69 6.12
CA THR A 38 -42.19 9.28 4.95
C THR A 38 -41.55 9.68 3.61
N PRO A 39 -41.71 8.90 2.52
CA PRO A 39 -40.94 9.07 1.29
C PRO A 39 -41.46 10.20 0.38
N THR A 40 -40.58 11.12 0.00
CA THR A 40 -40.81 12.02 -1.14
C THR A 40 -40.22 11.40 -2.40
N LYS A 41 -41.06 11.23 -3.43
CA LYS A 41 -40.70 10.74 -4.77
C LYS A 41 -39.48 11.47 -5.34
N THR A 42 -38.44 10.72 -5.69
CA THR A 42 -37.38 11.17 -6.59
C THR A 42 -37.28 10.22 -7.79
N THR A 43 -37.31 10.83 -8.96
CA THR A 43 -37.25 10.26 -10.31
C THR A 43 -35.94 9.46 -10.55
N PRO A 44 -35.91 8.45 -11.44
CA PRO A 44 -34.71 7.64 -11.68
C PRO A 44 -33.54 8.47 -12.22
N PRO A 45 -32.27 8.11 -11.94
CA PRO A 45 -31.11 8.81 -12.47
C PRO A 45 -31.02 8.59 -13.98
N GLY A 46 -31.18 9.67 -14.73
CA GLY A 46 -30.92 9.72 -16.16
C GLY A 46 -29.44 9.49 -16.46
N ALA A 47 -29.19 8.87 -17.61
CA ALA A 47 -27.88 8.68 -18.21
C ALA A 47 -27.01 9.96 -18.08
N THR A 48 -25.86 9.83 -17.42
CA THR A 48 -24.86 10.88 -17.37
C THR A 48 -24.35 11.16 -18.77
N ALA A 49 -24.57 12.39 -19.23
CA ALA A 49 -23.99 12.93 -20.44
C ALA A 49 -22.45 12.84 -20.38
N GLN A 50 -21.88 12.52 -21.53
CA GLN A 50 -20.46 12.55 -21.83
C GLN A 50 -19.90 13.95 -21.50
N PRO A 51 -18.74 14.07 -20.83
CA PRO A 51 -18.19 15.38 -20.50
C PRO A 51 -17.77 16.12 -21.77
N ASP A 52 -18.29 17.34 -21.94
CA ASP A 52 -17.91 18.29 -22.98
C ASP A 52 -16.40 18.59 -22.89
N ALA A 53 -15.62 17.92 -23.74
CA ALA A 53 -14.25 18.30 -24.03
C ALA A 53 -14.26 19.53 -24.94
N GLY A 54 -14.41 20.74 -24.40
CA GLY A 54 -14.42 21.90 -25.30
C GLY A 54 -14.61 23.32 -24.76
N LYS A 55 -14.77 23.57 -23.46
CA LYS A 55 -14.85 24.96 -22.94
C LYS A 55 -13.70 25.31 -22.00
N PRO A 56 -12.74 26.14 -22.43
CA PRO A 56 -11.76 26.75 -21.53
C PRO A 56 -12.47 27.87 -20.76
N GLY A 57 -12.88 27.59 -19.52
CA GLY A 57 -13.57 28.58 -18.67
C GLY A 57 -14.59 28.02 -17.69
N GLY A 58 -14.66 26.71 -17.46
CA GLY A 58 -15.44 26.19 -16.34
C GLY A 58 -14.84 26.62 -15.00
N ASP A 59 -15.68 27.03 -14.05
CA ASP A 59 -15.28 27.40 -12.70
C ASP A 59 -14.32 26.35 -12.12
N LYS A 60 -13.14 26.80 -11.65
CA LYS A 60 -12.16 25.91 -11.03
C LYS A 60 -12.82 25.20 -9.86
N LYS A 61 -12.96 23.87 -9.95
CA LYS A 61 -13.49 23.08 -8.84
C LYS A 61 -12.63 23.34 -7.58
N PRO A 62 -13.26 23.55 -6.41
CA PRO A 62 -12.52 23.76 -5.18
C PRO A 62 -11.61 22.56 -4.88
N TYR A 63 -10.46 22.80 -4.26
CA TYR A 63 -9.57 21.75 -3.79
C TYR A 63 -10.28 20.93 -2.71
N ARG A 64 -10.31 19.59 -2.83
CA ARG A 64 -10.79 18.75 -1.73
C ARG A 64 -9.86 18.88 -0.53
N GLU A 65 -10.46 18.96 0.64
CA GLU A 65 -9.72 18.90 1.90
C GLU A 65 -9.59 17.48 2.41
N GLU A 66 -8.44 17.17 3.00
CA GLU A 66 -8.30 15.97 3.79
C GLU A 66 -8.89 16.20 5.19
N GLU A 67 -9.75 15.27 5.62
CA GLU A 67 -10.21 15.18 6.99
C GLU A 67 -9.11 14.54 7.83
N LEU A 68 -8.51 15.32 8.71
CA LEU A 68 -7.43 14.89 9.60
C LEU A 68 -7.95 14.87 11.04
N ALA A 69 -8.04 13.68 11.62
CA ALA A 69 -8.37 13.50 13.02
C ALA A 69 -7.50 12.38 13.62
N GLU A 70 -6.88 12.63 14.77
CA GLU A 70 -6.16 11.58 15.48
C GLU A 70 -7.15 10.50 15.95
N PRO A 71 -6.93 9.22 15.62
CA PRO A 71 -7.80 8.17 16.10
C PRO A 71 -7.65 8.07 17.62
N LYS A 72 -8.78 8.04 18.34
CA LYS A 72 -8.77 7.77 19.78
C LYS A 72 -8.54 6.30 20.03
N PHE A 73 -7.69 5.95 21.01
CA PHE A 73 -7.44 4.56 21.36
C PHE A 73 -7.79 4.19 22.80
N ASP A 74 -8.93 3.52 22.99
CA ASP A 74 -9.22 2.85 24.25
C ASP A 74 -8.31 1.63 24.43
N LEU A 75 -7.66 1.55 25.59
CA LEU A 75 -6.85 0.39 25.95
C LEU A 75 -7.77 -0.77 26.34
N VAL A 76 -7.94 -1.71 25.43
CA VAL A 76 -8.64 -2.98 25.69
C VAL A 76 -7.62 -4.10 25.69
N ILE A 77 -7.27 -4.57 26.88
CA ILE A 77 -6.31 -5.66 27.04
C ILE A 77 -7.02 -6.97 26.72
N THR A 78 -6.62 -7.57 25.60
CA THR A 78 -7.07 -8.89 25.17
C THR A 78 -5.84 -9.69 24.76
N PRO A 79 -5.62 -10.88 25.33
CA PRO A 79 -4.55 -11.77 24.91
C PRO A 79 -4.61 -12.04 23.41
N LEU A 80 -3.47 -12.40 22.82
CA LEU A 80 -3.50 -12.98 21.48
C LEU A 80 -4.29 -14.30 21.53
N PRO A 81 -5.21 -14.55 20.58
CA PRO A 81 -5.82 -15.86 20.47
C PRO A 81 -4.74 -16.92 20.24
N PRO A 82 -5.00 -18.21 20.51
CA PRO A 82 -4.07 -19.26 20.13
C PRO A 82 -3.85 -19.26 18.61
N ALA A 83 -2.67 -19.65 18.15
CA ALA A 83 -2.41 -19.83 16.73
C ALA A 83 -3.42 -20.83 16.13
N PRO A 84 -4.10 -20.50 15.02
CA PRO A 84 -5.04 -21.43 14.38
C PRO A 84 -4.36 -22.75 13.99
N LYS A 85 -5.13 -23.84 13.99
CA LYS A 85 -4.66 -25.13 13.52
C LYS A 85 -4.13 -25.02 12.07
N GLY A 86 -3.05 -25.73 11.77
CA GLY A 86 -2.43 -25.75 10.45
C GLY A 86 -1.47 -24.58 10.19
N LEU A 87 -1.45 -23.56 11.05
CA LEU A 87 -0.46 -22.50 10.94
C LEU A 87 0.94 -23.03 11.31
N ALA A 88 1.93 -22.76 10.46
CA ALA A 88 3.31 -23.08 10.78
C ALA A 88 3.77 -22.33 12.04
N ALA A 89 4.51 -23.04 12.91
CA ALA A 89 5.16 -22.44 14.06
C ALA A 89 6.13 -21.34 13.60
N ALA A 90 6.40 -20.37 14.50
CA ALA A 90 7.43 -19.39 14.24
C ALA A 90 8.78 -20.09 13.99
N PRO A 91 9.62 -19.58 13.07
CA PRO A 91 10.96 -20.12 12.86
C PRO A 91 11.72 -20.22 14.19
N LYS A 92 12.44 -21.33 14.42
CA LYS A 92 13.27 -21.51 15.65
C LYS A 92 14.29 -20.38 15.83
N ALA A 93 14.72 -19.77 14.73
CA ALA A 93 15.58 -18.60 14.74
C ALA A 93 14.96 -17.40 15.49
N CYS A 94 13.65 -17.35 15.72
CA CYS A 94 12.99 -16.29 16.47
C CYS A 94 13.24 -16.34 17.98
N ASP A 95 13.63 -17.50 18.55
CA ASP A 95 13.93 -17.66 19.98
C ASP A 95 15.03 -16.69 20.46
N VAL A 96 15.93 -16.30 19.57
CA VAL A 96 17.05 -15.42 19.85
C VAL A 96 16.60 -14.02 20.30
N PHE A 97 15.39 -13.60 19.93
CA PHE A 97 14.84 -12.29 20.32
C PHE A 97 14.28 -12.32 21.76
N LEU A 98 13.81 -13.50 22.22
CA LEU A 98 13.36 -13.69 23.59
C LEU A 98 14.52 -13.88 24.56
N LYS A 99 15.52 -14.65 24.15
CA LYS A 99 16.68 -15.01 24.99
C LYS A 99 17.81 -13.99 24.92
N ARG A 100 17.60 -12.86 24.24
CA ARG A 100 18.66 -11.90 23.99
C ARG A 100 19.13 -11.28 25.29
N LYS A 101 20.44 -11.34 25.53
CA LYS A 101 21.05 -10.59 26.62
C LYS A 101 20.89 -9.11 26.32
N LEU A 102 20.22 -8.41 27.23
CA LEU A 102 19.99 -6.98 27.16
C LEU A 102 21.33 -6.25 27.27
N THR A 103 21.52 -5.22 26.44
CA THR A 103 22.52 -4.19 26.75
C THR A 103 21.96 -3.37 27.90
N GLU A 104 22.79 -3.06 28.90
CA GLU A 104 22.37 -2.22 30.03
C GLU A 104 21.81 -0.89 29.51
N ALA A 105 20.63 -0.52 30.01
CA ALA A 105 19.97 0.71 29.60
C ALA A 105 20.86 1.90 29.98
N PRO A 106 21.12 2.85 29.07
CA PRO A 106 21.74 4.10 29.48
C PRO A 106 20.81 4.84 30.45
N SER A 107 21.32 5.86 31.15
CA SER A 107 20.45 6.76 31.93
C SER A 107 19.49 7.50 30.98
N CYS A 108 18.26 7.00 30.87
CA CYS A 108 17.24 7.43 29.91
C CYS A 108 15.90 7.76 30.60
N ALA A 109 15.96 8.32 31.81
CA ALA A 109 14.77 8.81 32.50
C ALA A 109 14.10 9.98 31.76
N GLU A 110 14.92 10.85 31.16
CA GLU A 110 14.45 12.01 30.40
C GLU A 110 14.17 11.67 28.93
N PRO A 111 13.09 12.22 28.33
CA PRO A 111 12.74 11.96 26.93
C PRO A 111 13.88 12.24 25.93
N ALA A 112 14.63 13.33 26.11
CA ALA A 112 15.73 13.67 25.21
C ALA A 112 16.85 12.62 25.22
N ARG A 113 17.23 12.14 26.41
CA ARG A 113 18.25 11.08 26.58
C ARG A 113 17.78 9.74 26.04
N ALA A 114 16.49 9.44 26.23
CA ALA A 114 15.87 8.28 25.65
C ALA A 114 15.89 8.29 24.11
N LEU A 115 15.62 9.44 23.48
CA LEU A 115 15.71 9.61 22.02
C LEU A 115 17.15 9.52 21.50
N GLU A 116 18.14 10.06 22.22
CA GLU A 116 19.57 9.89 21.88
C GLU A 116 19.97 8.40 21.90
N ALA A 117 19.54 7.67 22.93
CA ALA A 117 19.80 6.25 23.05
C ALA A 117 19.12 5.44 21.93
N LEU A 118 17.89 5.82 21.57
CA LEU A 118 17.17 5.23 20.45
C LEU A 118 17.85 5.50 19.10
N ASP A 119 18.30 6.73 18.84
CA ASP A 119 19.05 7.07 17.62
C ASP A 119 20.32 6.24 17.49
N LYS A 120 21.04 6.06 18.60
CA LYS A 120 22.23 5.21 18.67
C LYS A 120 21.90 3.74 18.36
N ALA A 121 20.82 3.21 18.93
CA ALA A 121 20.38 1.84 18.63
C ALA A 121 19.99 1.69 17.15
N LEU A 122 19.23 2.63 16.59
CA LEU A 122 18.81 2.59 15.18
C LEU A 122 19.96 2.87 14.20
N ALA A 123 21.06 3.48 14.64
CA ALA A 123 22.28 3.64 13.87
C ALA A 123 23.12 2.35 13.77
N GLU A 124 22.87 1.36 14.63
CA GLU A 124 23.62 0.10 14.63
C GLU A 124 23.25 -0.75 13.40
N GLY A 125 24.25 -0.99 12.55
CA GLY A 125 24.11 -1.72 11.30
C GLY A 125 24.00 -3.24 11.52
N ASN A 126 24.59 -3.77 12.60
CA ASN A 126 24.42 -5.17 12.96
C ASN A 126 23.04 -5.39 13.61
N VAL A 127 22.20 -6.20 12.94
CA VAL A 127 20.83 -6.48 13.38
C VAL A 127 20.79 -7.03 14.81
N ASP A 128 21.75 -7.88 15.19
CA ASP A 128 21.74 -8.49 16.51
C ASP A 128 22.08 -7.52 17.63
N LYS A 129 23.10 -6.70 17.42
CA LYS A 129 23.48 -5.63 18.36
C LYS A 129 22.38 -4.59 18.46
N ARG A 130 21.76 -4.21 17.34
CA ARG A 130 20.63 -3.27 17.33
C ARG A 130 19.48 -3.78 18.20
N ASP A 131 19.06 -5.04 18.03
CA ASP A 131 17.98 -5.60 18.85
C ASP A 131 18.37 -5.65 20.34
N ALA A 132 19.61 -6.03 20.67
CA ALA A 132 20.07 -6.04 22.07
C ALA A 132 20.05 -4.64 22.70
N MET A 133 20.41 -3.60 21.94
CA MET A 133 20.31 -2.21 22.37
C MET A 133 18.84 -1.77 22.55
N LEU A 134 17.97 -2.05 21.57
CA LEU A 134 16.54 -1.73 21.65
C LEU A 134 15.86 -2.45 22.84
N ALA A 135 16.24 -3.69 23.10
CA ALA A 135 15.75 -4.46 24.24
C ALA A 135 16.13 -3.81 25.57
N GLY A 136 17.36 -3.26 25.66
CA GLY A 136 17.79 -2.45 26.80
C GLY A 136 16.96 -1.17 26.99
N LEU A 137 16.39 -0.61 25.93
CA LEU A 137 15.56 0.61 26.02
C LEU A 137 14.13 0.35 26.52
N GLU A 138 13.72 -0.90 26.70
CA GLU A 138 12.37 -1.22 27.16
C GLU A 138 12.08 -0.74 28.59
N SER A 139 13.12 -0.58 29.41
CA SER A 139 13.03 -0.01 30.76
C SER A 139 13.21 1.51 30.82
N CYS A 140 13.39 2.18 29.67
CA CYS A 140 13.58 3.64 29.65
C CYS A 140 12.29 4.39 29.96
N ALA A 141 12.25 5.10 31.09
CA ALA A 141 11.10 5.92 31.47
C ALA A 141 10.85 7.12 30.53
N GLY A 142 11.88 7.58 29.82
CA GLY A 142 11.76 8.64 28.81
C GLY A 142 11.13 8.19 27.48
N LEU A 143 10.84 6.89 27.29
CA LEU A 143 10.08 6.39 26.14
C LEU A 143 8.67 6.00 26.57
N PRO A 144 7.65 6.18 25.71
CA PRO A 144 6.33 5.65 25.98
C PRO A 144 6.39 4.12 26.16
N PRO A 145 5.73 3.55 27.20
CA PRO A 145 5.80 2.13 27.48
C PRO A 145 5.42 1.27 26.26
N GLY A 146 6.20 0.23 26.02
CA GLY A 146 5.99 -0.71 24.90
C GLY A 146 6.53 -0.25 23.54
N VAL A 147 6.93 1.02 23.34
CA VAL A 147 7.41 1.48 22.03
C VAL A 147 8.70 0.79 21.60
N ALA A 148 9.67 0.65 22.50
CA ALA A 148 10.91 -0.07 22.20
C ALA A 148 10.63 -1.52 21.78
N ARG A 149 9.74 -2.21 22.49
CA ARG A 149 9.31 -3.59 22.17
C ARG A 149 8.60 -3.67 20.81
N ALA A 150 7.71 -2.73 20.51
CA ALA A 150 7.05 -2.65 19.20
C ALA A 150 8.07 -2.44 18.07
N LEU A 151 9.03 -1.53 18.25
CA LEU A 151 10.12 -1.30 17.28
C LEU A 151 11.00 -2.53 17.07
N ARG A 152 11.30 -3.29 18.12
CA ARG A 152 12.02 -4.57 17.98
C ARG A 152 11.26 -5.52 17.06
N ALA A 153 9.96 -5.67 17.28
CA ALA A 153 9.11 -6.54 16.48
C ALA A 153 8.98 -6.06 15.02
N GLU A 154 8.90 -4.74 14.82
CA GLU A 154 8.84 -4.08 13.51
C GLU A 154 10.13 -4.26 12.68
N LEU A 155 11.29 -4.25 13.34
CA LEU A 155 12.61 -4.35 12.70
C LEU A 155 13.16 -5.78 12.62
N ALA A 156 12.53 -6.73 13.33
CA ALA A 156 12.83 -8.15 13.23
C ALA A 156 12.27 -8.75 11.93
N PRO A 157 12.71 -9.96 11.53
CA PRO A 157 12.00 -10.70 10.49
C PRO A 157 10.53 -10.83 10.85
N MET A 158 9.65 -10.50 9.90
CA MET A 158 8.20 -10.40 10.13
C MET A 158 7.59 -11.63 10.81
N ALA A 159 8.04 -12.83 10.43
CA ALA A 159 7.57 -14.09 10.99
C ALA A 159 7.93 -14.29 12.49
N CYS A 160 8.70 -13.39 13.10
CA CYS A 160 9.08 -13.43 14.52
C CYS A 160 8.31 -12.44 15.41
N ALA A 161 7.52 -11.51 14.84
CA ALA A 161 6.93 -10.44 15.65
C ALA A 161 5.92 -10.97 16.69
N ASP A 162 5.17 -12.04 16.42
CA ASP A 162 4.29 -12.66 17.43
C ASP A 162 5.09 -13.23 18.61
N VAL A 163 6.19 -13.93 18.35
CA VAL A 163 7.09 -14.44 19.41
C VAL A 163 7.61 -13.31 20.29
N ILE A 164 8.01 -12.18 19.70
CA ILE A 164 8.55 -11.03 20.42
C ILE A 164 7.48 -10.36 21.30
N LEU A 165 6.25 -10.29 20.80
CA LEU A 165 5.18 -9.46 21.36
C LEU A 165 4.23 -10.22 22.29
N GLU A 166 4.07 -11.53 22.12
CA GLU A 166 3.11 -12.35 22.88
C GLU A 166 3.26 -12.20 24.40
N PRO A 167 4.48 -12.25 25.01
CA PRO A 167 4.63 -12.04 26.45
C PRO A 167 4.14 -10.67 26.93
N VAL A 168 4.37 -9.62 26.13
CA VAL A 168 4.02 -8.23 26.49
C VAL A 168 2.56 -7.95 26.20
N ILE A 169 1.94 -8.60 25.22
CA ILE A 169 0.50 -8.50 24.99
C ILE A 169 -0.27 -9.22 26.12
N ALA A 170 0.25 -10.36 26.61
CA ALA A 170 -0.35 -11.08 27.73
C ALA A 170 -0.23 -10.32 29.06
N ALA A 171 0.89 -9.61 29.27
CA ALA A 171 1.15 -8.81 30.46
C ALA A 171 1.68 -7.42 30.08
N PRO A 172 0.82 -6.49 29.63
CA PRO A 172 1.26 -5.19 29.16
C PRO A 172 1.83 -4.33 30.31
N PRO A 173 2.86 -3.50 30.03
CA PRO A 173 3.41 -2.60 31.03
C PRO A 173 2.36 -1.57 31.46
N LYS A 174 2.46 -1.14 32.72
CA LYS A 174 1.56 -0.13 33.28
C LYS A 174 1.66 1.17 32.47
N GLY A 175 0.49 1.75 32.15
CA GLY A 175 0.41 3.03 31.44
C GLY A 175 0.72 2.93 29.94
N ILE A 176 0.69 1.73 29.35
CA ILE A 176 0.81 1.59 27.89
C ILE A 176 -0.30 2.35 27.17
N ASP A 177 0.07 3.06 26.12
CA ASP A 177 -0.88 3.74 25.25
C ASP A 177 -1.67 2.73 24.39
N GLY A 178 -2.97 3.00 24.20
CA GLY A 178 -3.86 2.13 23.44
C GLY A 178 -3.44 1.94 21.98
N ALA A 179 -2.84 2.95 21.35
CA ALA A 179 -2.36 2.86 19.97
C ALA A 179 -1.10 1.97 19.87
N VAL A 180 -0.20 2.08 20.85
CA VAL A 180 1.00 1.21 20.93
C VAL A 180 0.59 -0.24 21.17
N TYR A 181 -0.32 -0.49 22.13
CA TYR A 181 -0.85 -1.82 22.39
C TYR A 181 -1.53 -2.43 21.16
N THR A 182 -2.41 -1.66 20.51
CA THR A 182 -3.12 -2.10 19.30
C THR A 182 -2.14 -2.40 18.16
N THR A 183 -1.08 -1.60 18.01
CA THR A 183 -0.01 -1.83 17.02
C THR A 183 0.74 -3.13 17.27
N MET A 184 1.11 -3.43 18.52
CA MET A 184 1.73 -4.71 18.84
C MET A 184 0.83 -5.89 18.49
N ARG A 185 -0.48 -5.79 18.76
CA ARG A 185 -1.44 -6.83 18.32
C ARG A 185 -1.46 -6.97 16.79
N GLY A 186 -1.48 -5.85 16.06
CA GLY A 186 -1.41 -5.86 14.59
C GLY A 186 -0.17 -6.53 14.05
N LEU A 187 1.00 -6.23 14.61
CA LEU A 187 2.28 -6.84 14.21
C LEU A 187 2.34 -8.34 14.52
N ALA A 188 1.83 -8.77 15.68
CA ALA A 188 1.74 -10.18 16.02
C ALA A 188 0.78 -10.94 15.09
N THR A 189 -0.39 -10.37 14.79
CA THR A 189 -1.34 -10.96 13.83
C THR A 189 -0.73 -11.02 12.42
N ALA A 190 -0.03 -9.95 12.00
CA ALA A 190 0.70 -9.91 10.73
C ALA A 190 1.80 -10.98 10.65
N ALA A 191 2.54 -11.23 11.74
CA ALA A 191 3.55 -12.31 11.79
C ALA A 191 2.93 -13.69 11.55
N ARG A 192 1.79 -13.96 12.21
CA ARG A 192 1.06 -15.22 12.02
C ARG A 192 0.54 -15.34 10.60
N LEU A 193 -0.07 -14.29 10.06
CA LEU A 193 -0.51 -14.25 8.67
C LEU A 193 0.65 -14.47 7.69
N SER A 194 1.82 -13.88 7.96
CA SER A 194 3.01 -14.03 7.12
C SER A 194 3.49 -15.48 6.99
N ARG A 195 3.11 -16.39 7.90
CA ARG A 195 3.41 -17.83 7.83
C ARG A 195 2.27 -18.66 7.24
N ALA A 196 1.08 -18.08 7.05
CA ALA A 196 -0.08 -18.77 6.49
C ALA A 196 0.02 -18.87 4.96
N GLY A 197 -0.31 -20.02 4.39
CA GLY A 197 -0.15 -20.27 2.95
C GLY A 197 1.29 -20.59 2.52
N ASP A 198 2.22 -20.71 3.48
CA ASP A 198 3.58 -21.20 3.21
C ASP A 198 3.66 -22.73 3.27
N ALA A 199 4.74 -23.26 2.68
CA ALA A 199 5.09 -24.69 2.70
C ALA A 199 3.94 -25.62 2.27
N PRO A 200 3.38 -25.45 1.05
CA PRO A 200 2.40 -26.39 0.53
C PRO A 200 2.98 -27.81 0.45
N PRO A 201 2.15 -28.84 0.60
CA PRO A 201 2.57 -30.21 0.39
C PRO A 201 3.11 -30.36 -1.03
N LYS A 202 4.09 -31.25 -1.21
CA LYS A 202 4.74 -31.48 -2.51
C LYS A 202 4.41 -32.87 -3.02
N ILE A 203 3.99 -32.93 -4.28
CA ILE A 203 3.91 -34.20 -5.02
C ILE A 203 5.31 -34.55 -5.54
N THR A 204 5.69 -35.81 -5.45
CA THR A 204 6.95 -36.32 -6.00
C THR A 204 6.72 -36.98 -7.36
N PRO A 205 7.71 -37.00 -8.27
CA PRO A 205 7.63 -37.80 -9.51
C PRO A 205 7.40 -39.30 -9.22
N PRO A 206 6.82 -40.06 -10.16
CA PRO A 206 6.22 -39.62 -11.43
C PRO A 206 4.89 -38.87 -11.21
N TYR A 207 4.57 -37.90 -12.07
CA TYR A 207 3.33 -37.12 -12.00
C TYR A 207 2.21 -37.75 -12.83
N ASP A 208 1.93 -39.02 -12.61
CA ASP A 208 0.80 -39.66 -13.29
C ASP A 208 -0.55 -39.15 -12.75
N LYS A 209 -1.59 -39.35 -13.54
CA LYS A 209 -2.95 -38.90 -13.22
C LYS A 209 -3.46 -39.43 -11.87
N GLN A 210 -3.22 -40.70 -11.55
CA GLN A 210 -3.77 -41.31 -10.33
C GLN A 210 -3.09 -40.72 -9.09
N LYS A 211 -1.77 -40.57 -9.13
CA LYS A 211 -0.98 -39.95 -8.05
C LYS A 211 -1.34 -38.48 -7.88
N LEU A 212 -1.54 -37.74 -8.97
CA LEU A 212 -1.99 -36.35 -8.89
C LEU A 212 -3.38 -36.24 -8.27
N LEU A 213 -4.34 -37.08 -8.68
CA LEU A 213 -5.68 -37.06 -8.10
C LEU A 213 -5.66 -37.42 -6.60
N ALA A 214 -4.85 -38.40 -6.19
CA ALA A 214 -4.69 -38.73 -4.78
C ALA A 214 -4.06 -37.57 -3.99
N PHE A 215 -3.04 -36.90 -4.55
CA PHE A 215 -2.40 -35.74 -3.94
C PHE A 215 -3.37 -34.56 -3.79
N ILE A 216 -4.13 -34.25 -4.84
CA ILE A 216 -5.10 -33.16 -4.82
C ILE A 216 -6.20 -33.45 -3.80
N ASN A 217 -6.79 -34.65 -3.80
CA ASN A 217 -7.92 -35.00 -2.92
C ASN A 217 -7.53 -35.26 -1.47
N GLY A 218 -6.25 -35.52 -1.19
CA GLY A 218 -5.75 -35.73 0.17
C GLY A 218 -4.94 -34.51 0.64
N PRO A 219 -3.59 -34.59 0.62
CA PRO A 219 -2.74 -33.63 1.31
C PRO A 219 -2.95 -32.18 0.83
N MET A 220 -3.15 -31.93 -0.46
CA MET A 220 -3.36 -30.56 -0.95
C MET A 220 -4.71 -30.00 -0.49
N LYS A 221 -5.78 -30.79 -0.55
CA LYS A 221 -7.11 -30.37 -0.09
C LYS A 221 -7.12 -30.05 1.40
N ASP A 222 -6.56 -30.94 2.19
CA ASP A 222 -6.50 -30.77 3.64
C ASP A 222 -5.68 -29.53 3.99
N TRP A 223 -4.52 -29.34 3.35
CA TRP A 223 -3.69 -28.15 3.55
C TRP A 223 -4.43 -26.87 3.12
N VAL A 224 -5.08 -26.83 1.95
CA VAL A 224 -5.84 -25.65 1.50
C VAL A 224 -6.95 -25.30 2.49
N ALA A 225 -7.70 -26.30 2.97
CA ALA A 225 -8.77 -26.10 3.94
C ALA A 225 -8.23 -25.55 5.27
N GLU A 226 -7.15 -26.14 5.80
CA GLU A 226 -6.53 -25.68 7.04
C GLU A 226 -5.96 -24.25 6.92
N GLN A 227 -5.23 -23.96 5.84
CA GLN A 227 -4.70 -22.60 5.60
C GLN A 227 -5.82 -21.59 5.40
N ALA A 228 -6.89 -21.95 4.69
CA ALA A 228 -8.04 -21.09 4.51
C ALA A 228 -8.69 -20.68 5.84
N THR A 229 -8.93 -21.66 6.71
CA THR A 229 -9.50 -21.42 8.03
C THR A 229 -8.56 -20.57 8.89
N ALA A 230 -7.26 -20.84 8.85
CA ALA A 230 -6.27 -20.05 9.58
C ALA A 230 -6.23 -18.59 9.11
N ILE A 231 -6.20 -18.36 7.79
CA ILE A 231 -6.23 -17.01 7.20
C ILE A 231 -7.52 -16.30 7.60
N GLN A 232 -8.67 -16.95 7.51
CA GLN A 232 -9.96 -16.35 7.85
C GLN A 232 -10.03 -15.95 9.33
N ALA A 233 -9.58 -16.83 10.24
CA ALA A 233 -9.57 -16.54 11.67
C ALA A 233 -8.70 -15.31 11.99
N LEU A 234 -7.46 -15.29 11.47
CA LEU A 234 -6.54 -14.17 11.68
C LEU A 234 -7.01 -12.87 11.00
N SER A 235 -7.68 -12.99 9.85
CA SER A 235 -8.27 -11.84 9.14
C SER A 235 -9.43 -11.23 9.92
N ASN A 236 -10.25 -12.06 10.57
CA ASN A 236 -11.33 -11.58 11.45
C ASN A 236 -10.75 -10.82 12.65
N ASP A 237 -9.68 -11.34 13.27
CA ASP A 237 -8.98 -10.64 14.35
C ASP A 237 -8.40 -9.31 13.86
N ALA A 238 -7.78 -9.31 12.68
CA ALA A 238 -7.21 -8.11 12.06
C ALA A 238 -8.28 -7.05 11.75
N ALA A 239 -9.48 -7.46 11.33
CA ALA A 239 -10.59 -6.56 11.02
C ALA A 239 -11.06 -5.74 12.24
N GLY A 240 -10.93 -6.30 13.45
CA GLY A 240 -11.23 -5.62 14.71
C GLY A 240 -10.15 -4.61 15.14
N LEU A 241 -9.00 -4.56 14.47
CA LEU A 241 -7.98 -3.55 14.70
C LEU A 241 -8.35 -2.24 13.99
N ARG A 242 -7.56 -1.18 14.22
CA ARG A 242 -7.72 0.09 13.50
C ARG A 242 -6.38 0.71 13.16
N TYR A 243 -6.42 1.67 12.23
CA TYR A 243 -5.28 2.52 11.90
C TYR A 243 -4.04 1.68 11.50
N TYR A 244 -2.84 2.06 11.95
CA TYR A 244 -1.60 1.37 11.59
C TYR A 244 -1.65 -0.15 11.82
N ALA A 245 -2.21 -0.60 12.95
CA ALA A 245 -2.32 -2.01 13.29
C ALA A 245 -3.18 -2.82 12.30
N ARG A 246 -4.32 -2.25 11.88
CA ARG A 246 -5.15 -2.87 10.84
C ARG A 246 -4.46 -2.80 9.48
N GLY A 247 -3.78 -1.69 9.18
CA GLY A 247 -2.98 -1.51 7.97
C GLY A 247 -1.99 -2.66 7.74
N VAL A 248 -1.14 -2.92 8.73
CA VAL A 248 -0.11 -3.96 8.63
C VAL A 248 -0.69 -5.37 8.59
N ALA A 249 -1.72 -5.65 9.40
CA ALA A 249 -2.34 -6.97 9.45
C ALA A 249 -3.18 -7.27 8.19
N ALA A 250 -3.89 -6.28 7.65
CA ALA A 250 -4.72 -6.45 6.45
C ALA A 250 -3.87 -6.66 5.19
N ILE A 251 -2.70 -6.00 5.07
CA ILE A 251 -1.76 -6.32 4.00
C ILE A 251 -1.34 -7.79 4.09
N GLU A 252 -0.88 -8.27 5.25
CA GLU A 252 -0.44 -9.66 5.37
C GLU A 252 -1.58 -10.67 5.22
N ALA A 253 -2.81 -10.31 5.60
CA ALA A 253 -4.00 -11.12 5.33
C ALA A 253 -4.20 -11.30 3.82
N GLY A 254 -4.13 -10.20 3.07
CA GLY A 254 -4.26 -10.24 1.63
C GLY A 254 -3.12 -11.01 0.96
N MET A 255 -1.88 -10.80 1.41
CA MET A 255 -0.72 -11.56 0.94
C MET A 255 -0.82 -13.06 1.23
N ALA A 256 -1.44 -13.47 2.35
CA ALA A 256 -1.64 -14.87 2.69
C ALA A 256 -2.64 -15.57 1.76
N ASP A 257 -3.79 -14.95 1.46
CA ASP A 257 -4.75 -15.49 0.48
C ASP A 257 -4.10 -15.63 -0.91
N LEU A 258 -3.28 -14.66 -1.30
CA LEU A 258 -2.62 -14.67 -2.61
C LEU A 258 -1.47 -15.69 -2.69
N ARG A 259 -0.71 -15.90 -1.60
CA ARG A 259 0.25 -17.02 -1.53
C ARG A 259 -0.44 -18.37 -1.63
N LEU A 260 -1.61 -18.53 -1.00
CA LEU A 260 -2.40 -19.74 -1.13
C LEU A 260 -2.85 -19.98 -2.59
N VAL A 261 -3.25 -18.92 -3.30
CA VAL A 261 -3.55 -18.98 -4.75
C VAL A 261 -2.32 -19.39 -5.56
N GLU A 262 -1.16 -18.77 -5.33
CA GLU A 262 0.09 -19.12 -6.02
C GLU A 262 0.52 -20.58 -5.75
N ALA A 263 0.39 -21.05 -4.51
CA ALA A 263 0.69 -22.42 -4.10
C ALA A 263 -0.17 -23.45 -4.84
N VAL A 264 -1.47 -23.18 -5.00
CA VAL A 264 -2.38 -24.04 -5.79
C VAL A 264 -2.01 -24.02 -7.27
N ARG A 265 -1.66 -22.86 -7.82
CA ARG A 265 -1.24 -22.74 -9.23
C ARG A 265 0.08 -23.45 -9.53
N ALA A 266 0.96 -23.58 -8.53
CA ALA A 266 2.26 -24.22 -8.64
C ALA A 266 2.22 -25.76 -8.65
N VAL A 267 1.04 -26.38 -8.42
CA VAL A 267 0.90 -27.83 -8.50
C VAL A 267 1.19 -28.29 -9.94
N PRO A 268 2.13 -29.24 -10.15
CA PRO A 268 2.56 -29.66 -11.47
C PRO A 268 1.41 -30.37 -12.22
N LEU A 269 1.36 -30.13 -13.54
CA LEU A 269 0.42 -30.81 -14.42
C LEU A 269 0.92 -32.22 -14.79
N PRO A 270 0.02 -33.19 -14.99
CA PRO A 270 0.37 -34.46 -15.59
C PRO A 270 0.94 -34.24 -17.00
N PRO A 271 1.90 -35.07 -17.45
CA PRO A 271 2.49 -34.94 -18.78
C PRO A 271 1.46 -34.89 -19.91
N GLU A 272 0.33 -35.60 -19.77
CA GLU A 272 -0.74 -35.63 -20.76
C GLU A 272 -1.47 -34.29 -20.90
N LEU A 273 -1.63 -33.53 -19.80
CA LEU A 273 -2.21 -32.18 -19.85
C LEU A 273 -1.15 -31.12 -20.17
N ALA A 274 0.09 -31.31 -19.71
CA ALA A 274 1.18 -30.36 -19.93
C ALA A 274 1.57 -30.23 -21.41
N LYS A 275 1.45 -31.34 -22.18
CA LYS A 275 1.81 -31.43 -23.61
C LYS A 275 0.70 -30.93 -24.55
N GLU A 276 -0.54 -30.86 -24.09
CA GLU A 276 -1.71 -30.44 -24.88
C GLU A 276 -2.08 -28.98 -24.54
N PRO A 277 -1.75 -27.99 -25.41
CA PRO A 277 -1.91 -26.57 -25.09
C PRO A 277 -3.35 -26.18 -24.74
N ASP A 278 -4.34 -26.71 -25.46
CA ASP A 278 -5.75 -26.41 -25.24
C ASP A 278 -6.24 -26.96 -23.89
N ALA A 279 -5.88 -28.21 -23.57
CA ALA A 279 -6.25 -28.81 -22.30
C ALA A 279 -5.60 -28.08 -21.11
N ARG A 280 -4.34 -27.63 -21.27
CA ARG A 280 -3.65 -26.79 -20.29
C ARG A 280 -4.33 -25.44 -20.10
N ASN A 281 -4.76 -24.80 -21.19
CA ASN A 281 -5.42 -23.50 -21.14
C ASN A 281 -6.79 -23.59 -20.45
N ILE A 282 -7.60 -24.61 -20.80
CA ILE A 282 -8.90 -24.84 -20.13
C ILE A 282 -8.68 -25.14 -18.64
N TYR A 283 -7.67 -25.96 -18.30
CA TYR A 283 -7.32 -26.23 -16.91
C TYR A 283 -7.03 -24.96 -16.10
N TYR A 284 -6.15 -24.10 -16.60
CA TYR A 284 -5.81 -22.88 -15.89
C TYR A 284 -6.96 -21.88 -15.86
N ALA A 285 -7.81 -21.83 -16.89
CA ALA A 285 -9.01 -21.00 -16.89
C ALA A 285 -10.00 -21.41 -15.79
N GLU A 286 -10.31 -22.70 -15.66
CA GLU A 286 -11.20 -23.21 -14.62
C GLU A 286 -10.57 -23.08 -13.21
N LEU A 287 -9.26 -23.33 -13.11
CA LEU A 287 -8.54 -23.14 -11.86
C LEU A 287 -8.61 -21.67 -11.42
N ASP A 288 -8.36 -20.73 -12.34
CA ASP A 288 -8.42 -19.31 -12.06
C ASP A 288 -9.82 -18.90 -11.63
N GLN A 289 -10.87 -19.33 -12.34
CA GLN A 289 -12.27 -19.06 -11.98
C GLN A 289 -12.59 -19.55 -10.55
N THR A 290 -12.05 -20.70 -10.15
CA THR A 290 -12.29 -21.24 -8.80
C THR A 290 -11.50 -20.50 -7.72
N LEU A 291 -10.34 -19.94 -8.07
CA LEU A 291 -9.48 -19.17 -7.16
C LEU A 291 -9.89 -17.70 -7.06
N ASP A 292 -10.75 -17.20 -7.95
CA ASP A 292 -11.17 -15.79 -7.99
C ASP A 292 -11.73 -15.27 -6.66
N PRO A 293 -12.57 -15.98 -5.90
CA PRO A 293 -13.02 -15.50 -4.59
C PRO A 293 -11.87 -15.23 -3.62
N ARG A 294 -10.78 -16.02 -3.68
CA ARG A 294 -9.58 -15.78 -2.86
C ARG A 294 -8.76 -14.63 -3.38
N LYS A 295 -8.63 -14.48 -4.70
CA LYS A 295 -7.95 -13.33 -5.30
C LYS A 295 -8.66 -12.03 -4.91
N ASP A 296 -9.99 -12.02 -4.97
CA ASP A 296 -10.81 -10.88 -4.57
C ASP A 296 -10.67 -10.55 -3.09
N ARG A 297 -10.77 -11.55 -2.19
CA ARG A 297 -10.50 -11.34 -0.76
C ARG A 297 -9.09 -10.82 -0.52
N GLY A 298 -8.10 -11.44 -1.17
CA GLY A 298 -6.69 -11.05 -1.09
C GLY A 298 -6.47 -9.60 -1.49
N ARG A 299 -7.01 -9.22 -2.66
CA ARG A 299 -7.02 -7.84 -3.16
C ARG A 299 -7.68 -6.89 -2.17
N ASP A 300 -8.89 -7.21 -1.72
CA ASP A 300 -9.67 -6.31 -0.89
C ASP A 300 -9.04 -6.07 0.48
N ALA A 301 -8.43 -7.11 1.08
CA ALA A 301 -7.65 -6.97 2.30
C ALA A 301 -6.41 -6.08 2.10
N VAL A 302 -5.66 -6.26 1.01
CA VAL A 302 -4.54 -5.35 0.68
C VAL A 302 -5.02 -3.91 0.52
N LEU A 303 -6.14 -3.68 -0.18
CA LEU A 303 -6.69 -2.34 -0.39
C LEU A 303 -7.13 -1.67 0.92
N VAL A 304 -7.74 -2.42 1.85
CA VAL A 304 -8.01 -1.94 3.21
C VAL A 304 -6.72 -1.54 3.92
N GLY A 305 -5.69 -2.40 3.84
CA GLY A 305 -4.40 -2.15 4.43
C GLY A 305 -3.73 -0.88 3.89
N MET A 306 -3.73 -0.73 2.56
CA MET A 306 -3.21 0.46 1.89
C MET A 306 -3.94 1.74 2.33
N ARG A 307 -5.28 1.71 2.45
CA ARG A 307 -6.05 2.86 2.94
C ARG A 307 -5.62 3.28 4.35
N ASP A 308 -5.44 2.33 5.26
CA ASP A 308 -5.02 2.64 6.63
C ASP A 308 -3.57 3.13 6.70
N LEU A 309 -2.66 2.55 5.90
CA LEU A 309 -1.28 3.04 5.81
C LEU A 309 -1.20 4.46 5.21
N ALA A 310 -2.09 4.80 4.27
CA ALA A 310 -2.24 6.16 3.76
C ALA A 310 -2.71 7.13 4.85
N ALA A 311 -3.65 6.72 5.69
CA ALA A 311 -4.11 7.51 6.83
C ALA A 311 -3.01 7.71 7.90
N VAL A 312 -2.09 6.75 8.03
CA VAL A 312 -0.87 6.92 8.85
C VAL A 312 0.12 7.87 8.19
N GLY A 313 0.16 7.89 6.85
CA GLY A 313 1.06 8.70 6.03
C GLY A 313 2.32 7.96 5.60
N VAL A 314 2.30 6.63 5.58
CA VAL A 314 3.43 5.78 5.18
C VAL A 314 3.73 5.97 3.69
N LEU A 315 4.97 6.24 3.32
CA LEU A 315 5.43 6.32 1.94
C LEU A 315 6.28 5.11 1.53
N ARG A 316 7.11 4.62 2.45
CA ARG A 316 8.07 3.54 2.20
C ARG A 316 7.93 2.46 3.27
N ASP A 317 7.49 1.30 2.83
CA ASP A 317 7.35 0.12 3.68
C ASP A 317 7.45 -1.14 2.82
N THR A 318 8.28 -2.10 3.25
CA THR A 318 8.47 -3.35 2.49
C THR A 318 7.17 -4.15 2.32
N ARG A 319 6.22 -4.05 3.26
CA ARG A 319 4.89 -4.66 3.14
C ARG A 319 4.10 -4.02 2.01
N LEU A 320 4.10 -2.69 1.97
CA LEU A 320 3.42 -1.92 0.95
C LEU A 320 4.00 -2.20 -0.45
N ASP A 321 5.32 -2.21 -0.57
CA ASP A 321 6.01 -2.48 -1.84
C ASP A 321 5.68 -3.89 -2.36
N ARG A 322 5.74 -4.91 -1.49
CA ARG A 322 5.37 -6.29 -1.85
C ARG A 322 3.91 -6.39 -2.27
N ALA A 323 3.01 -5.75 -1.52
CA ALA A 323 1.58 -5.79 -1.80
C ALA A 323 1.24 -5.14 -3.14
N ARG A 324 1.83 -3.98 -3.43
CA ARG A 324 1.66 -3.28 -4.72
C ARG A 324 2.24 -4.07 -5.88
N ALA A 325 3.45 -4.63 -5.73
CA ALA A 325 4.06 -5.47 -6.76
C ALA A 325 3.18 -6.70 -7.09
N LEU A 326 2.58 -7.31 -6.06
CA LEU A 326 1.69 -8.45 -6.24
C LEU A 326 0.37 -8.06 -6.92
N LEU A 327 -0.27 -6.97 -6.49
CA LEU A 327 -1.48 -6.44 -7.14
C LEU A 327 -1.21 -6.08 -8.60
N SER A 328 -0.07 -5.44 -8.90
CA SER A 328 0.33 -5.11 -10.27
C SER A 328 0.46 -6.37 -11.14
N ARG A 329 1.09 -7.43 -10.62
CA ARG A 329 1.24 -8.71 -11.31
C ARG A 329 -0.09 -9.40 -11.59
N LEU A 330 -0.98 -9.44 -10.59
CA LEU A 330 -2.25 -10.17 -10.68
C LEU A 330 -3.29 -9.48 -11.56
N TYR A 331 -3.26 -8.15 -11.61
CA TYR A 331 -4.27 -7.35 -12.30
C TYR A 331 -3.66 -6.56 -13.47
N GLY A 332 -2.86 -7.20 -14.33
CA GLY A 332 -1.98 -6.65 -15.39
C GLY A 332 -2.51 -5.63 -16.41
N GLY A 333 -3.68 -5.03 -16.21
CA GLY A 333 -4.19 -3.82 -16.89
C GLY A 333 -4.70 -2.72 -15.95
N ARG A 334 -4.64 -2.91 -14.63
CA ARG A 334 -5.17 -2.02 -13.56
C ARG A 334 -4.05 -1.68 -12.59
N ARG A 335 -3.09 -0.93 -13.11
CA ARG A 335 -1.77 -0.71 -12.50
C ARG A 335 -1.88 0.16 -11.24
N ILE A 336 -1.88 -0.48 -10.08
CA ILE A 336 -1.68 0.15 -8.77
C ILE A 336 -0.37 0.95 -8.70
N ASP A 337 0.55 0.67 -9.62
CA ASP A 337 1.88 1.28 -9.83
C ASP A 337 1.93 2.17 -11.08
N ALA A 338 0.80 2.52 -11.71
CA ALA A 338 0.77 3.30 -12.95
C ALA A 338 1.53 4.64 -12.83
N LEU A 339 1.39 5.31 -11.68
CA LEU A 339 2.00 6.61 -11.43
C LEU A 339 3.46 6.52 -10.96
N ASP A 340 4.01 5.32 -10.75
CA ASP A 340 5.42 5.14 -10.37
C ASP A 340 6.35 5.49 -11.53
N ALA A 341 5.86 5.40 -12.77
CA ALA A 341 6.61 5.75 -13.97
C ALA A 341 6.68 7.25 -14.28
N LEU A 342 5.94 8.11 -13.55
CA LEU A 342 6.05 9.56 -13.69
C LEU A 342 7.48 10.04 -13.45
N ILE A 343 7.97 10.94 -14.30
CA ILE A 343 9.29 11.58 -14.17
C ILE A 343 9.15 12.77 -13.23
N VAL A 344 9.30 12.49 -11.94
CA VAL A 344 9.37 13.54 -10.93
C VAL A 344 10.82 13.94 -10.68
N PRO A 345 11.13 15.25 -10.57
CA PRO A 345 12.43 15.73 -10.10
C PRO A 345 12.91 14.98 -8.85
N PRO A 346 14.19 14.62 -8.76
CA PRO A 346 14.71 13.89 -7.61
C PRO A 346 14.62 14.75 -6.35
N LEU A 347 14.30 14.12 -5.21
CA LEU A 347 14.37 14.82 -3.93
C LEU A 347 15.83 15.22 -3.64
N PRO A 348 16.07 16.37 -2.98
CA PRO A 348 17.39 16.71 -2.46
C PRO A 348 17.98 15.57 -1.64
N LYS A 349 19.30 15.40 -1.63
CA LYS A 349 19.92 14.38 -0.77
C LYS A 349 19.63 14.71 0.70
N VAL A 350 19.18 13.73 1.46
CA VAL A 350 18.97 13.89 2.90
C VAL A 350 20.34 14.00 3.61
N ALA A 351 20.49 15.01 4.45
CA ALA A 351 21.70 15.27 5.22
C ALA A 351 21.30 15.67 6.66
N PRO A 352 20.92 14.69 7.50
CA PRO A 352 20.32 14.98 8.80
C PRO A 352 21.35 15.62 9.74
N ALA A 353 21.08 16.84 10.19
CA ALA A 353 21.99 17.64 11.01
C ALA A 353 21.80 17.43 12.52
N ASP A 354 20.56 17.20 12.95
CA ASP A 354 20.19 17.06 14.36
C ASP A 354 19.57 15.70 14.69
N LEU A 355 19.27 15.48 15.97
CA LEU A 355 18.69 14.24 16.47
C LEU A 355 17.32 13.94 15.85
N THR A 356 16.47 14.96 15.70
CA THR A 356 15.11 14.82 15.15
C THR A 356 15.18 14.39 13.68
N GLU A 357 16.04 15.03 12.89
CA GLU A 357 16.25 14.67 11.49
C GLU A 357 16.83 13.25 11.34
N ARG A 358 17.80 12.87 12.18
CA ARG A 358 18.35 11.50 12.14
C ARG A 358 17.29 10.44 12.47
N LEU A 359 16.49 10.66 13.50
CA LEU A 359 15.41 9.75 13.87
C LEU A 359 14.30 9.70 12.80
N ALA A 360 13.94 10.83 12.20
CA ALA A 360 12.95 10.91 11.13
C ALA A 360 13.30 10.03 9.92
N THR A 361 14.60 9.90 9.58
CA THR A 361 15.03 9.00 8.49
C THR A 361 14.91 7.51 8.82
N LYS A 362 14.94 7.15 10.11
CA LYS A 362 15.06 5.75 10.56
C LYS A 362 13.75 5.16 11.07
N LEU A 363 12.93 5.96 11.74
CA LEU A 363 11.72 5.50 12.41
C LEU A 363 10.62 5.16 11.39
N PRO A 364 9.94 4.01 11.55
CA PRO A 364 8.68 3.76 10.86
C PRO A 364 7.68 4.89 11.14
N THR A 365 6.89 5.28 10.14
CA THR A 365 6.05 6.50 10.18
C THR A 365 5.15 6.58 11.41
N PHE A 366 4.56 5.46 11.84
CA PHE A 366 3.74 5.42 13.06
C PHE A 366 4.55 5.84 14.29
N HIS A 367 5.74 5.27 14.49
CA HIS A 367 6.60 5.59 15.63
C HIS A 367 7.19 6.99 15.55
N ALA A 368 7.51 7.49 14.34
CA ALA A 368 7.91 8.89 14.15
C ALA A 368 6.80 9.85 14.61
N GLY A 369 5.54 9.54 14.32
CA GLY A 369 4.38 10.33 14.77
C GLY A 369 4.16 10.34 16.27
N LEU A 370 4.63 9.31 16.99
CA LEU A 370 4.55 9.22 18.45
C LEU A 370 5.72 9.90 19.16
N LEU A 371 6.92 9.82 18.58
CA LEU A 371 8.16 10.17 19.27
C LEU A 371 8.72 11.55 18.90
N LEU A 372 8.45 12.05 17.69
CA LEU A 372 9.02 13.31 17.22
C LEU A 372 8.08 14.49 17.51
N PRO A 373 8.63 15.69 17.81
CA PRO A 373 7.82 16.89 18.00
C PRO A 373 7.03 17.22 16.73
N LYS A 374 5.71 17.41 16.87
CA LYS A 374 4.79 17.58 15.73
C LYS A 374 5.09 18.87 14.94
N ASP A 375 5.49 19.92 15.64
CA ASP A 375 5.91 21.23 15.13
C ASP A 375 7.25 21.20 14.39
N ALA A 376 8.06 20.15 14.59
CA ALA A 376 9.32 20.00 13.86
C ALA A 376 9.11 19.91 12.34
N ALA A 377 7.93 19.48 11.88
CA ALA A 377 7.59 19.46 10.45
C ALA A 377 7.48 20.86 9.82
N ALA A 378 7.45 21.95 10.59
CA ALA A 378 7.56 23.29 10.04
C ALA A 378 8.94 23.55 9.38
N LYS A 379 9.95 22.71 9.66
CA LYS A 379 11.27 22.76 9.03
C LYS A 379 11.33 21.88 7.78
N ALA A 380 11.78 22.45 6.66
CA ALA A 380 11.93 21.74 5.39
C ALA A 380 12.88 20.53 5.48
N SER A 381 13.95 20.63 6.28
CA SER A 381 14.93 19.55 6.49
C SER A 381 14.32 18.35 7.22
N VAL A 382 13.46 18.59 8.22
CA VAL A 382 12.73 17.53 8.94
C VAL A 382 11.70 16.88 8.02
N LEU A 383 10.94 17.66 7.25
CA LEU A 383 10.02 17.10 6.24
C LEU A 383 10.77 16.23 5.25
N ARG A 384 11.91 16.70 4.73
CA ARG A 384 12.75 15.92 3.84
C ARG A 384 13.19 14.61 4.50
N ALA A 385 13.62 14.64 5.76
CA ALA A 385 14.01 13.43 6.49
C ALA A 385 12.83 12.46 6.66
N LEU A 386 11.64 12.95 7.03
CA LEU A 386 10.43 12.14 7.17
C LEU A 386 10.02 11.46 5.86
N MET A 387 10.23 12.09 4.70
CA MET A 387 9.89 11.51 3.39
C MET A 387 10.65 10.22 3.05
N GLU A 388 11.73 9.88 3.76
CA GLU A 388 12.37 8.56 3.64
C GLU A 388 11.45 7.41 4.10
N ARG A 389 10.44 7.70 4.94
CA ARG A 389 9.52 6.71 5.51
C ARG A 389 8.06 7.07 5.30
N GLY A 390 7.68 8.31 5.55
CA GLY A 390 6.32 8.85 5.45
C GLY A 390 6.11 10.06 6.36
N ILE A 391 5.06 10.85 6.10
CA ILE A 391 4.71 12.02 6.93
C ILE A 391 3.61 11.62 7.94
N PRO A 392 3.93 11.49 9.24
CA PRO A 392 2.97 10.98 10.21
C PRO A 392 1.75 11.89 10.35
N LEU A 393 0.56 11.31 10.58
CA LEU A 393 -0.69 12.05 10.78
C LEU A 393 -0.58 13.23 11.77
N PRO A 394 0.04 13.09 12.96
CA PRO A 394 0.17 14.23 13.89
C PRO A 394 0.94 15.41 13.30
N HIS A 395 1.95 15.15 12.46
CA HIS A 395 2.72 16.20 11.77
C HIS A 395 1.89 16.83 10.64
N ARG A 396 1.08 16.03 9.92
CA ARG A 396 0.13 16.55 8.91
C ARG A 396 -0.94 17.46 9.53
N ILE A 397 -1.43 17.12 10.72
CA ILE A 397 -2.36 17.96 11.49
C ILE A 397 -1.70 19.29 11.87
N ALA A 398 -0.47 19.26 12.40
CA ALA A 398 0.28 20.48 12.72
C ALA A 398 0.45 21.38 11.48
N LEU A 399 0.88 20.80 10.35
CA LEU A 399 1.04 21.52 9.07
C LEU A 399 -0.28 22.05 8.48
N LYS A 400 -1.44 21.47 8.82
CA LYS A 400 -2.75 22.00 8.40
C LYS A 400 -3.13 23.25 9.20
N ASN A 401 -2.74 23.30 10.47
CA ASN A 401 -3.10 24.37 11.39
C ASN A 401 -2.13 25.57 11.35
N GLU A 402 -0.95 25.37 10.77
CA GLU A 402 0.08 26.39 10.64
C GLU A 402 0.31 26.72 9.16
N THR A 403 0.75 27.96 8.88
CA THR A 403 1.21 28.32 7.53
C THR A 403 2.70 27.98 7.41
N PRO A 404 3.11 26.96 6.65
CA PRO A 404 4.52 26.63 6.53
C PRO A 404 5.24 27.72 5.72
N VAL A 405 6.49 27.98 6.08
CA VAL A 405 7.42 28.78 5.26
C VAL A 405 7.60 28.11 3.89
N ASP A 406 7.95 28.89 2.87
CA ASP A 406 7.90 28.44 1.46
C ASP A 406 8.67 27.14 1.19
N ASP A 407 9.85 26.95 1.75
CA ASP A 407 10.63 25.72 1.55
C ASP A 407 9.97 24.50 2.20
N ALA A 408 9.40 24.66 3.40
CA ALA A 408 8.66 23.62 4.08
C ALA A 408 7.35 23.32 3.33
N ARG A 409 6.68 24.36 2.81
CA ARG A 409 5.49 24.24 1.98
C ARG A 409 5.77 23.46 0.70
N ARG A 410 6.85 23.75 -0.02
CA ARG A 410 7.28 22.99 -1.21
C ARG A 410 7.56 21.53 -0.87
N MET A 411 8.31 21.29 0.21
CA MET A 411 8.63 19.93 0.64
C MET A 411 7.37 19.15 1.05
N TYR A 412 6.43 19.80 1.74
CA TYR A 412 5.17 19.17 2.11
C TYR A 412 4.30 18.91 0.89
N ALA A 413 4.20 19.86 -0.05
CA ALA A 413 3.49 19.66 -1.31
C ALA A 413 4.07 18.48 -2.08
N ARG A 414 5.40 18.35 -2.11
CA ARG A 414 6.07 17.19 -2.71
C ARG A 414 5.76 15.89 -1.97
N ALA A 415 5.72 15.89 -0.63
CA ALA A 415 5.30 14.72 0.13
C ALA A 415 3.86 14.30 -0.17
N ARG A 416 2.95 15.27 -0.39
CA ARG A 416 1.58 15.01 -0.84
C ARG A 416 1.56 14.39 -2.25
N VAL A 417 2.37 14.88 -3.18
CA VAL A 417 2.52 14.24 -4.51
C VAL A 417 2.94 12.78 -4.37
N GLU A 418 3.92 12.47 -3.52
CA GLU A 418 4.34 11.07 -3.31
C GLU A 418 3.24 10.23 -2.66
N LEU A 419 2.49 10.74 -1.68
CA LEU A 419 1.34 10.02 -1.09
C LEU A 419 0.26 9.75 -2.15
N GLY A 420 -0.08 10.76 -2.95
CA GLY A 420 -1.06 10.66 -4.03
C GLY A 420 -0.65 9.64 -5.09
N ARG A 421 0.64 9.59 -5.44
CA ARG A 421 1.19 8.55 -6.34
C ARG A 421 1.12 7.17 -5.71
N VAL A 422 1.48 7.06 -4.42
CA VAL A 422 1.62 5.78 -3.75
C VAL A 422 0.27 5.10 -3.52
N TYR A 423 -0.76 5.87 -3.23
CA TYR A 423 -2.09 5.37 -2.86
C TYR A 423 -3.17 5.71 -3.88
N LEU A 424 -2.83 6.37 -4.98
CA LEU A 424 -3.78 6.86 -5.99
C LEU A 424 -4.89 7.70 -5.35
N ARG A 425 -4.50 8.62 -4.47
CA ARG A 425 -5.43 9.43 -3.68
C ARG A 425 -5.50 10.84 -4.22
N ALA A 426 -6.60 11.18 -4.85
CA ALA A 426 -6.72 12.47 -5.50
C ALA A 426 -6.82 13.66 -4.51
N VAL A 427 -7.25 13.43 -3.27
CA VAL A 427 -7.16 14.43 -2.20
C VAL A 427 -5.72 14.87 -1.93
N ASP A 428 -4.74 13.96 -2.06
CA ASP A 428 -3.33 14.31 -1.87
C ASP A 428 -2.83 15.26 -2.98
N PHE A 429 -3.29 15.08 -4.22
CA PHE A 429 -2.98 16.01 -5.32
C PHE A 429 -3.69 17.36 -5.15
N ASP A 430 -4.93 17.39 -4.65
CA ASP A 430 -5.62 18.65 -4.32
C ASP A 430 -4.88 19.44 -3.22
N GLN A 431 -4.43 18.75 -2.17
CA GLN A 431 -3.65 19.37 -1.11
C GLN A 431 -2.30 19.90 -1.63
N ALA A 432 -1.61 19.13 -2.48
CA ALA A 432 -0.39 19.61 -3.14
C ALA A 432 -0.66 20.85 -4.01
N ALA A 433 -1.73 20.83 -4.81
CA ALA A 433 -2.12 21.94 -5.67
C ALA A 433 -2.44 23.21 -4.86
N SER A 434 -3.16 23.08 -3.74
CA SER A 434 -3.41 24.18 -2.81
C SER A 434 -2.12 24.76 -2.23
N LEU A 435 -1.18 23.91 -1.82
CA LEU A 435 0.11 24.34 -1.29
C LEU A 435 0.93 25.12 -2.34
N TYR A 436 1.03 24.63 -3.58
CA TYR A 436 1.73 25.35 -4.66
C TYR A 436 1.01 26.63 -5.06
N ALA A 437 -0.33 26.64 -5.10
CA ALA A 437 -1.12 27.82 -5.41
C ALA A 437 -0.91 28.93 -4.36
N GLY A 438 -0.67 28.57 -3.11
CA GLY A 438 -0.38 29.52 -2.04
C GLY A 438 1.06 30.05 -2.01
N LEU A 439 1.96 29.61 -2.89
CA LEU A 439 3.30 30.21 -3.02
C LEU A 439 3.21 31.60 -3.65
N PRO A 440 3.97 32.61 -3.15
CA PRO A 440 4.04 33.93 -3.76
C PRO A 440 4.49 33.85 -5.22
N GLU A 441 3.87 34.61 -6.13
CA GLU A 441 4.12 34.53 -7.57
C GLU A 441 5.61 34.74 -7.93
N GLY A 442 6.27 35.73 -7.33
CA GLY A 442 7.70 36.02 -7.53
C GLY A 442 8.66 35.00 -6.91
N ALA A 443 8.15 34.05 -6.10
CA ALA A 443 8.95 32.99 -5.48
C ALA A 443 8.84 31.65 -6.22
N ARG A 444 7.94 31.51 -7.20
CA ARG A 444 7.72 30.24 -7.91
C ARG A 444 8.88 29.92 -8.84
N THR A 445 9.40 28.71 -8.71
CA THR A 445 10.46 28.17 -9.56
C THR A 445 9.86 27.40 -10.76
N ASP A 446 10.69 27.08 -11.76
CA ASP A 446 10.30 26.19 -12.86
C ASP A 446 9.83 24.80 -12.35
N GLU A 447 10.41 24.34 -11.24
CA GLU A 447 10.03 23.07 -10.59
C GLU A 447 8.64 23.18 -9.95
N ASP A 448 8.34 24.31 -9.30
CA ASP A 448 6.99 24.59 -8.77
C ASP A 448 5.94 24.64 -9.88
N ALA A 449 6.29 25.25 -11.03
CA ALA A 449 5.42 25.31 -12.20
C ALA A 449 5.16 23.90 -12.79
N PHE A 450 6.21 23.07 -12.89
CA PHE A 450 6.09 21.67 -13.30
C PHE A 450 5.19 20.89 -12.35
N PHE A 451 5.42 20.94 -11.04
CA PHE A 451 4.57 20.22 -10.08
C PHE A 451 3.13 20.73 -10.08
N SER A 452 2.92 22.04 -10.17
CA SER A 452 1.58 22.63 -10.28
C SER A 452 0.82 22.06 -11.48
N ALA A 453 1.47 21.95 -12.63
CA ALA A 453 0.88 21.33 -13.83
C ALA A 453 0.61 19.83 -13.64
N LEU A 454 1.54 19.10 -13.02
CA LEU A 454 1.40 17.67 -12.77
C LEU A 454 0.23 17.36 -11.82
N VAL A 455 0.12 18.09 -10.71
CA VAL A 455 -0.97 17.87 -9.74
C VAL A 455 -2.32 18.27 -10.31
N GLU A 456 -2.40 19.30 -11.16
CA GLU A 456 -3.64 19.66 -11.85
C GLU A 456 -4.08 18.55 -12.83
N ALA A 457 -3.15 17.87 -13.49
CA ALA A 457 -3.45 16.74 -14.37
C ALA A 457 -3.99 15.51 -13.61
N LEU A 458 -3.61 15.35 -12.34
CA LEU A 458 -3.89 14.17 -11.51
C LEU A 458 -5.01 14.38 -10.49
N ARG A 459 -5.29 15.63 -10.08
CA ARG A 459 -6.21 15.93 -8.97
C ARG A 459 -7.64 15.50 -9.20
N ASN A 460 -8.10 15.25 -10.42
CA ASN A 460 -9.45 14.75 -10.62
C ASN A 460 -9.56 13.22 -10.50
N GLY A 461 -8.48 12.56 -10.08
CA GLY A 461 -8.31 11.11 -9.96
C GLY A 461 -9.21 10.36 -8.99
N PRO A 462 -8.98 9.04 -8.89
CA PRO A 462 -9.69 8.20 -7.95
C PRO A 462 -9.53 8.72 -6.52
N GLU A 463 -10.54 8.44 -5.70
CA GLU A 463 -10.49 8.75 -4.28
C GLU A 463 -9.35 7.99 -3.60
N ASP A 464 -9.16 6.72 -3.99
CA ASP A 464 -8.14 5.83 -3.48
C ASP A 464 -7.77 4.69 -4.46
N ALA A 465 -6.77 3.90 -4.06
CA ALA A 465 -6.36 2.67 -4.72
C ALA A 465 -7.51 1.68 -4.95
N ALA A 466 -8.49 1.61 -4.04
CA ALA A 466 -9.60 0.66 -4.19
C ALA A 466 -10.48 1.04 -5.37
N THR A 467 -10.77 2.33 -5.54
CA THR A 467 -11.49 2.88 -6.68
C THR A 467 -10.74 2.57 -7.98
N MET A 468 -9.42 2.78 -8.02
CA MET A 468 -8.61 2.44 -9.20
C MET A 468 -8.71 0.96 -9.57
N VAL A 469 -8.52 0.07 -8.60
CA VAL A 469 -8.42 -1.38 -8.89
C VAL A 469 -9.80 -1.99 -9.19
N ARG A 470 -10.87 -1.51 -8.55
CA ARG A 470 -12.23 -2.04 -8.72
C ARG A 470 -12.95 -1.48 -9.94
N SER A 471 -12.88 -0.17 -10.17
CA SER A 471 -13.79 0.55 -11.08
C SER A 471 -13.33 0.64 -12.54
N ALA A 472 -12.73 -0.42 -13.10
CA ALA A 472 -12.38 -0.37 -14.52
C ALA A 472 -13.64 -0.16 -15.39
N PRO A 473 -13.60 0.69 -16.44
CA PRO A 473 -12.39 1.29 -17.04
C PRO A 473 -12.08 2.77 -16.67
N VAL A 474 -10.81 3.13 -16.84
CA VAL A 474 -10.11 4.38 -16.42
C VAL A 474 -10.71 5.73 -16.85
N PRO A 475 -11.41 5.94 -17.99
CA PRO A 475 -11.99 7.26 -18.31
C PRO A 475 -13.00 7.79 -17.28
N MET A 476 -13.50 6.95 -16.37
CA MET A 476 -14.35 7.37 -15.26
C MET A 476 -13.59 8.02 -14.09
N LEU A 477 -12.26 8.06 -14.13
CA LEU A 477 -11.44 8.56 -13.04
C LEU A 477 -11.16 10.06 -13.10
N GLY A 478 -11.72 10.83 -14.05
CA GLY A 478 -11.61 12.28 -14.09
C GLY A 478 -10.22 12.89 -14.34
N MET A 479 -9.11 12.11 -14.26
CA MET A 479 -7.74 12.55 -14.59
C MET A 479 -7.55 12.83 -16.08
N GLY A 480 -6.45 13.50 -16.42
CA GLY A 480 -6.04 13.69 -17.83
C GLY A 480 -6.07 15.13 -18.32
N GLN A 481 -6.19 16.11 -17.42
CA GLN A 481 -6.08 17.53 -17.75
C GLN A 481 -4.61 17.93 -17.98
N ILE A 482 -4.04 17.47 -19.10
CA ILE A 482 -2.61 17.60 -19.40
C ILE A 482 -2.20 18.96 -20.01
N ALA A 483 -3.13 19.90 -20.19
CA ALA A 483 -2.85 21.18 -20.85
C ALA A 483 -1.74 22.00 -20.15
N GLY A 484 -1.68 21.95 -18.82
CA GLY A 484 -0.60 22.57 -18.06
C GLY A 484 0.77 21.95 -18.37
N LEU A 485 0.84 20.63 -18.48
CA LEU A 485 2.07 19.92 -18.84
C LEU A 485 2.48 20.23 -20.30
N ASP A 486 1.52 20.27 -21.22
CA ASP A 486 1.75 20.67 -22.62
C ASP A 486 2.30 22.10 -22.72
N ALA A 487 1.90 23.02 -21.83
CA ALA A 487 2.45 24.36 -21.77
C ALA A 487 3.91 24.37 -21.29
N ILE A 488 4.26 23.57 -20.26
CA ILE A 488 5.65 23.41 -19.79
C ILE A 488 6.54 22.84 -20.89
N THR A 489 6.06 21.84 -21.63
CA THR A 489 6.77 21.27 -22.79
C THR A 489 7.08 22.34 -23.85
N LYS A 490 6.09 23.16 -24.21
CA LYS A 490 6.25 24.24 -25.21
C LYS A 490 7.18 25.36 -24.79
N ALA A 491 7.27 25.64 -23.48
CA ALA A 491 8.18 26.63 -22.94
C ALA A 491 9.66 26.23 -23.09
N LYS A 492 9.96 24.94 -23.37
CA LYS A 492 11.31 24.40 -23.57
C LYS A 492 12.29 24.67 -22.41
N GLY A 493 11.76 24.73 -21.19
CA GLY A 493 12.55 24.86 -19.96
C GLY A 493 13.19 23.53 -19.51
N PRO A 494 13.86 23.51 -18.34
CA PRO A 494 14.58 22.34 -17.83
C PRO A 494 13.68 21.09 -17.62
N PHE A 495 12.38 21.29 -17.41
CA PHE A 495 11.40 20.22 -17.19
C PHE A 495 10.57 19.87 -18.43
N ALA A 496 10.88 20.40 -19.62
CA ALA A 496 10.09 20.16 -20.83
C ALA A 496 10.00 18.67 -21.20
N GLY A 497 11.11 17.92 -21.11
CA GLY A 497 11.12 16.49 -21.39
C GLY A 497 10.33 15.66 -20.37
N ALA A 498 10.41 16.01 -19.09
CA ALA A 498 9.62 15.37 -18.04
C ALA A 498 8.12 15.66 -18.22
N ALA A 499 7.75 16.91 -18.51
CA ALA A 499 6.37 17.30 -18.75
C ALA A 499 5.77 16.60 -19.97
N ALA A 500 6.51 16.49 -21.08
CA ALA A 500 6.09 15.75 -22.26
C ALA A 500 5.87 14.26 -21.96
N PHE A 501 6.80 13.65 -21.21
CA PHE A 501 6.69 12.24 -20.82
C PHE A 501 5.47 12.01 -19.92
N ASP A 502 5.30 12.83 -18.88
CA ASP A 502 4.21 12.68 -17.92
C ASP A 502 2.85 12.95 -18.56
N ALA A 503 2.76 13.93 -19.47
CA ALA A 503 1.55 14.16 -20.27
C ALA A 503 1.20 12.94 -21.12
N ALA A 504 2.19 12.33 -21.79
CA ALA A 504 2.00 11.11 -22.59
C ALA A 504 1.59 9.91 -21.72
N LEU A 505 2.21 9.74 -20.56
CA LEU A 505 1.93 8.66 -19.62
C LEU A 505 0.53 8.78 -19.02
N ILE A 506 0.16 9.98 -18.53
CA ILE A 506 -1.18 10.24 -17.99
C ILE A 506 -2.21 9.94 -19.08
N LYS A 507 -2.00 10.44 -20.31
CA LYS A 507 -2.88 10.16 -21.44
C LYS A 507 -3.00 8.66 -21.71
N GLN A 508 -1.88 7.93 -21.75
CA GLN A 508 -1.88 6.47 -21.93
C GLN A 508 -2.69 5.75 -20.84
N ILE A 509 -2.54 6.15 -19.58
CA ILE A 509 -3.26 5.53 -18.46
C ILE A 509 -4.76 5.84 -18.54
N THR A 510 -5.12 7.08 -18.91
CA THR A 510 -6.51 7.55 -19.00
C THR A 510 -7.17 7.28 -20.36
N ALA A 511 -6.66 6.31 -21.13
CA ALA A 511 -7.23 5.98 -22.43
C ALA A 511 -8.72 5.63 -22.30
N PRO A 512 -9.63 6.26 -23.08
CA PRO A 512 -11.04 5.97 -23.01
C PRO A 512 -11.35 4.54 -23.46
N ILE A 513 -12.50 4.02 -23.04
CA ILE A 513 -13.01 2.74 -23.53
C ILE A 513 -13.25 2.87 -25.02
N GLY A 514 -12.72 1.92 -25.79
CA GLY A 514 -12.82 1.98 -27.25
C GLY A 514 -11.93 3.05 -27.88
N ALA A 515 -10.89 3.53 -27.18
CA ALA A 515 -9.85 4.35 -27.78
C ALA A 515 -9.35 3.70 -29.08
N ASP A 516 -9.41 4.45 -30.17
CA ASP A 516 -9.10 3.97 -31.50
C ASP A 516 -7.59 4.01 -31.81
N ALA A 517 -7.22 3.54 -33.01
CA ALA A 517 -5.84 3.59 -33.46
C ALA A 517 -5.27 5.03 -33.51
N ALA A 518 -6.11 6.05 -33.77
CA ALA A 518 -5.66 7.44 -33.82
C ALA A 518 -5.24 7.94 -32.42
N TYR A 519 -6.00 7.57 -31.38
CA TYR A 519 -5.66 7.87 -29.99
C TYR A 519 -4.27 7.34 -29.62
N PHE A 520 -3.99 6.07 -29.90
CA PHE A 520 -2.71 5.46 -29.55
C PHE A 520 -1.55 5.96 -30.42
N ARG A 521 -1.79 6.40 -31.67
CA ARG A 521 -0.78 7.12 -32.47
C ARG A 521 -0.42 8.48 -31.86
N ASP A 522 -1.39 9.21 -31.32
CA ASP A 522 -1.11 10.46 -30.60
C ASP A 522 -0.28 10.20 -29.33
N VAL A 523 -0.64 9.18 -28.54
CA VAL A 523 0.16 8.74 -27.38
C VAL A 523 1.60 8.41 -27.81
N ALA A 524 1.78 7.67 -28.90
CA ALA A 524 3.10 7.35 -29.42
C ALA A 524 3.89 8.60 -29.85
N ALA A 525 3.25 9.55 -30.55
CA ALA A 525 3.87 10.80 -30.97
C ALA A 525 4.36 11.62 -29.77
N ARG A 526 3.56 11.71 -28.70
CA ARG A 526 3.93 12.40 -27.46
C ARG A 526 5.12 11.75 -26.77
N PHE A 527 5.19 10.41 -26.71
CA PHE A 527 6.37 9.73 -26.17
C PHE A 527 7.63 9.94 -27.03
N LYS A 528 7.50 10.05 -28.36
CA LYS A 528 8.63 10.39 -29.24
C LYS A 528 9.12 11.82 -29.02
N GLU A 529 8.21 12.78 -28.85
CA GLU A 529 8.55 14.15 -28.48
C GLU A 529 9.30 14.17 -27.14
N ALA A 530 8.78 13.48 -26.13
CA ALA A 530 9.43 13.34 -24.84
C ALA A 530 10.84 12.75 -24.97
N ALA A 531 11.02 11.67 -25.73
CA ALA A 531 12.34 11.06 -25.97
C ALA A 531 13.35 12.06 -26.57
N GLY A 532 12.91 12.94 -27.48
CA GLY A 532 13.74 13.99 -28.07
C GLY A 532 14.14 15.11 -27.09
N LEU A 533 13.39 15.30 -26.01
CA LEU A 533 13.62 16.34 -25.00
C LEU A 533 14.31 15.81 -23.73
N LEU A 534 14.26 14.50 -23.46
CA LEU A 534 14.83 13.90 -22.26
C LEU A 534 16.36 13.80 -22.34
N GLY A 535 17.04 14.33 -21.33
CA GLY A 535 18.50 14.25 -21.21
C GLY A 535 18.99 12.88 -20.72
N ASP A 536 18.27 12.26 -19.79
CA ASP A 536 18.62 10.95 -19.21
C ASP A 536 18.37 9.80 -20.19
N ALA A 537 19.37 8.93 -20.36
CA ALA A 537 19.32 7.84 -21.34
C ALA A 537 18.29 6.74 -20.99
N ALA A 538 18.08 6.46 -19.70
CA ALA A 538 17.12 5.45 -19.26
C ALA A 538 15.68 5.96 -19.45
N GLN A 539 15.42 7.22 -19.11
CA GLN A 539 14.14 7.88 -19.36
C GLN A 539 13.83 7.97 -20.86
N ARG A 540 14.81 8.36 -21.68
CA ARG A 540 14.68 8.38 -23.14
C ARG A 540 14.31 6.99 -23.69
N LYS A 541 15.04 5.96 -23.28
CA LYS A 541 14.74 4.58 -23.68
C LYS A 541 13.33 4.15 -23.24
N SER A 542 12.92 4.48 -22.02
CA SER A 542 11.56 4.20 -21.56
C SER A 542 10.51 4.91 -22.42
N ALA A 543 10.77 6.14 -22.86
CA ALA A 543 9.87 6.89 -23.73
C ALA A 543 9.77 6.21 -25.12
N GLU A 544 10.91 5.82 -25.70
CA GLU A 544 10.95 5.09 -26.98
C GLU A 544 10.22 3.74 -26.92
N ASP A 545 10.44 2.97 -25.87
CA ASP A 545 9.79 1.66 -25.69
C ASP A 545 8.27 1.81 -25.51
N ARG A 546 7.83 2.86 -24.81
CA ARG A 546 6.40 3.18 -24.67
C ARG A 546 5.79 3.69 -25.97
N ALA A 547 6.53 4.48 -26.75
CA ALA A 547 6.09 4.91 -28.08
C ALA A 547 5.86 3.69 -28.99
N LYS A 548 6.81 2.75 -29.05
CA LYS A 548 6.68 1.50 -29.80
C LYS A 548 5.49 0.65 -29.33
N ALA A 549 5.28 0.55 -28.02
CA ALA A 549 4.14 -0.18 -27.46
C ALA A 549 2.79 0.45 -27.83
N ALA A 550 2.70 1.79 -27.82
CA ALA A 550 1.52 2.51 -28.26
C ALA A 550 1.27 2.36 -29.77
N GLU A 551 2.31 2.38 -30.61
CA GLU A 551 2.19 2.07 -32.05
C GLU A 551 1.71 0.64 -32.31
N ALA A 552 2.28 -0.34 -31.61
CA ALA A 552 1.85 -1.73 -31.71
C ALA A 552 0.38 -1.90 -31.30
N THR A 553 -0.06 -1.18 -30.27
CA THR A 553 -1.47 -1.14 -29.86
C THR A 553 -2.34 -0.52 -30.96
N ALA A 554 -1.93 0.61 -31.53
CA ALA A 554 -2.65 1.25 -32.63
C ALA A 554 -2.75 0.37 -33.88
N SER A 555 -1.73 -0.43 -34.19
CA SER A 555 -1.74 -1.39 -35.31
C SER A 555 -2.62 -2.62 -35.05
N ALA A 556 -2.81 -3.01 -33.79
CA ALA A 556 -3.65 -4.14 -33.40
C ALA A 556 -5.15 -3.79 -33.43
N ILE A 557 -5.51 -2.53 -33.24
CA ILE A 557 -6.88 -2.02 -33.34
C ILE A 557 -7.20 -1.81 -34.82
N ARG A 558 -7.94 -2.77 -35.42
CA ARG A 558 -8.38 -2.73 -36.82
C ARG A 558 -9.74 -2.07 -36.97
#